data_AF-A0A6L8G2X2-F1
#
_entry.id   AF-A0A6L8G2X2-F1
#
_cell.length_a   1.000
_cell.length_b   1.000
_cell.length_c   1.000
_cell.angle_alpha   90.00
_cell.angle_beta   90.00
_cell.angle_gamma   90.00
#
_symmetry.space_group_name_H-M   'P 1'
#
loop_
_entity.id
_entity.type
_entity.pdbx_description
1 polymer ?
#
loop_
_entity_poly.entity_id
_entity_poly.type
_entity_poly.pdbx_seq_one_letter_code
_entity_poly.pdbx_strand_id
1 'polypeptide(L)'
;MTKRPNILLITSDQHRPDCFGFAERNIKTPNLDRLAREGTRFDCAITPNVLCQPARASILTGMLPLTHGVTDNRISLDAELGERGWGKVLSDHGYLTGLIGKAHFGSDPKATGWGSPESRYDSRSFPEDWHGPYMGLDHMDLLLIGHWHPLLPCERPPGGHQFERWFHGHEDTWNRWATDSRTGKDAQYGTVAAQTWSSDLPPEWHSTTWVTDKAQEFLRSADPGQPFCTWVSYPDPHHPFDCPAPWSEMYDPAAVDISPTHRRDLDRRPWWHRAALENRPREENPQVQKLREEYSRILPQTDDQLAAMTANYYGMISFIDHGIGRILDT
;
A
#
# COMPACT_ATOMS: atom_id res chain seq x y z
N MET A 1 -21.11 -8.22 -32.14
CA MET A 1 -20.83 -7.26 -31.04
C MET A 1 -19.36 -7.39 -30.71
N THR A 2 -18.62 -6.28 -30.58
CA THR A 2 -17.23 -6.31 -30.13
C THR A 2 -17.17 -6.82 -28.69
N LYS A 3 -16.31 -7.81 -28.42
CA LYS A 3 -16.13 -8.35 -27.05
C LYS A 3 -15.66 -7.21 -26.14
N ARG A 4 -16.41 -6.96 -25.05
CA ARG A 4 -16.01 -5.96 -24.05
C ARG A 4 -14.74 -6.45 -23.35
N PRO A 5 -13.71 -5.59 -23.16
CA PRO A 5 -12.47 -6.00 -22.53
C PRO A 5 -12.66 -6.15 -21.02
N ASN A 6 -11.87 -7.04 -20.43
CA ASN A 6 -11.61 -7.04 -19.00
C ASN A 6 -10.58 -5.96 -18.68
N ILE A 7 -10.68 -5.38 -17.49
CA ILE A 7 -9.82 -4.28 -17.04
C ILE A 7 -9.17 -4.68 -15.72
N LEU A 8 -7.85 -4.58 -15.65
CA LEU A 8 -7.09 -4.69 -14.41
C LEU A 8 -6.43 -3.34 -14.13
N LEU A 9 -6.80 -2.73 -13.01
CA LEU A 9 -6.13 -1.55 -12.48
C LEU A 9 -5.15 -2.02 -11.41
N ILE A 10 -3.85 -1.97 -11.69
CA ILE A 10 -2.82 -2.39 -10.73
C ILE A 10 -2.17 -1.14 -10.13
N THR A 11 -2.11 -1.05 -8.80
CA THR A 11 -1.42 0.03 -8.09
C THR A 11 -0.53 -0.53 -6.98
N SER A 12 0.59 0.12 -6.74
CA SER A 12 1.49 -0.09 -5.59
C SER A 12 1.65 1.21 -4.82
N ASP A 13 1.54 1.18 -3.50
CA ASP A 13 1.56 2.39 -2.66
C ASP A 13 3.00 2.89 -2.44
N GLN A 14 3.20 4.21 -2.50
CA GLN A 14 4.51 4.86 -2.35
C GLN A 14 5.58 4.45 -3.41
N HIS A 15 5.19 3.87 -4.55
CA HIS A 15 6.11 3.50 -5.61
C HIS A 15 6.60 4.74 -6.40
N ARG A 16 7.90 5.04 -6.29
CA ARG A 16 8.56 6.11 -7.05
C ARG A 16 8.56 5.87 -8.56
N PRO A 17 8.36 6.92 -9.38
CA PRO A 17 8.27 6.81 -10.84
C PRO A 17 9.60 6.45 -11.53
N ASP A 18 10.72 6.58 -10.83
CA ASP A 18 12.04 6.27 -11.34
C ASP A 18 12.55 4.89 -10.91
N CYS A 19 11.75 4.07 -10.24
CA CYS A 19 12.16 2.75 -9.74
C CYS A 19 11.66 1.61 -10.62
N PHE A 20 12.02 1.67 -11.91
CA PHE A 20 11.76 0.61 -12.89
C PHE A 20 13.06 0.23 -13.59
N GLY A 21 13.18 -1.01 -14.06
CA GLY A 21 14.35 -1.49 -14.80
C GLY A 21 14.61 -0.72 -16.09
N PHE A 22 13.55 -0.23 -16.74
CA PHE A 22 13.66 0.67 -17.89
C PHE A 22 14.03 2.13 -17.54
N ALA A 23 14.07 2.52 -16.26
CA ALA A 23 14.29 3.90 -15.81
C ALA A 23 15.75 4.18 -15.40
N GLU A 24 16.70 3.39 -15.90
CA GLU A 24 18.15 3.51 -15.65
C GLU A 24 18.56 3.45 -14.17
N ARG A 25 17.70 2.91 -13.29
CA ARG A 25 18.10 2.47 -11.95
C ARG A 25 18.55 1.02 -12.00
N ASN A 26 19.50 0.66 -11.14
CA ASN A 26 19.92 -0.73 -10.97
C ASN A 26 18.89 -1.60 -10.22
N ILE A 27 17.63 -1.60 -10.69
CA ILE A 27 16.50 -2.37 -10.16
C ILE A 27 15.99 -3.35 -11.23
N LYS A 28 15.55 -4.53 -10.80
CA LYS A 28 15.07 -5.62 -11.66
C LYS A 28 13.55 -5.71 -11.59
N THR A 29 12.87 -5.28 -12.65
CA THR A 29 11.41 -5.34 -12.79
C THR A 29 11.00 -5.90 -14.17
N PRO A 30 11.39 -7.14 -14.52
CA PRO A 30 11.19 -7.67 -15.86
C PRO A 30 9.72 -7.72 -16.32
N ASN A 31 8.76 -7.86 -15.40
CA ASN A 31 7.33 -7.94 -15.75
C ASN A 31 6.72 -6.55 -15.98
N LEU A 32 7.06 -5.56 -15.16
CA LEU A 32 6.71 -4.16 -15.39
C LEU A 32 7.40 -3.63 -16.65
N ASP A 33 8.64 -4.05 -16.91
CA ASP A 33 9.34 -3.73 -18.15
C ASP A 33 8.67 -4.38 -19.37
N ARG A 34 8.14 -5.61 -19.21
CA ARG A 34 7.29 -6.24 -20.24
C ARG A 34 6.05 -5.40 -20.53
N LEU A 35 5.31 -5.00 -19.49
CA LEU A 35 4.13 -4.14 -19.63
C LEU A 35 4.46 -2.80 -20.32
N ALA A 36 5.58 -2.18 -19.97
CA ALA A 36 6.02 -0.94 -20.60
C ALA A 36 6.38 -1.12 -22.09
N ARG A 37 7.01 -2.25 -22.46
CA ARG A 37 7.36 -2.57 -23.85
C ARG A 37 6.14 -2.94 -24.71
N GLU A 38 5.16 -3.63 -24.13
CA GLU A 38 3.98 -4.12 -24.85
C GLU A 38 2.81 -3.12 -24.82
N GLY A 39 2.87 -2.13 -23.92
CA GLY A 39 1.82 -1.14 -23.72
C GLY A 39 2.25 0.29 -24.05
N THR A 40 1.68 1.23 -23.31
CA THR A 40 2.01 2.66 -23.41
C THR A 40 2.48 3.15 -22.05
N ARG A 41 3.67 3.75 -22.02
CA ARG A 41 4.23 4.40 -20.83
C ARG A 41 3.93 5.90 -20.87
N PHE A 42 3.47 6.43 -19.74
CA PHE A 42 3.25 7.86 -19.55
C PHE A 42 4.41 8.44 -18.73
N ASP A 43 5.27 9.22 -19.38
CA ASP A 43 6.48 9.78 -18.74
C ASP A 43 6.15 10.94 -17.76
N CYS A 44 4.93 11.45 -17.82
CA CYS A 44 4.43 12.52 -16.96
C CYS A 44 3.02 12.19 -16.46
N ALA A 45 2.93 11.32 -15.46
CA ALA A 45 1.71 11.03 -14.71
C ALA A 45 1.87 11.57 -13.28
N ILE A 46 1.08 12.59 -12.92
CA ILE A 46 1.22 13.31 -11.64
C ILE A 46 0.02 13.01 -10.76
N THR A 47 0.26 12.52 -9.54
CA THR A 47 -0.79 12.32 -8.53
C THR A 47 -1.42 13.66 -8.14
N PRO A 48 -2.76 13.75 -7.98
CA PRO A 48 -3.41 15.00 -7.56
C PRO A 48 -3.12 15.36 -6.09
N ASN A 49 -2.63 14.40 -5.29
CA ASN A 49 -2.20 14.62 -3.91
C ASN A 49 -1.07 13.64 -3.56
N VAL A 50 -0.11 14.09 -2.74
CA VAL A 50 1.05 13.28 -2.30
C VAL A 50 0.74 12.35 -1.11
N LEU A 51 -0.53 12.26 -0.70
CA LEU A 51 -1.02 11.40 0.38
C LEU A 51 -1.95 10.31 -0.15
N CYS A 52 -1.88 9.13 0.48
CA CYS A 52 -2.53 7.91 0.03
C CYS A 52 -4.06 8.05 -0.12
N GLN A 53 -4.76 8.47 0.93
CA GLN A 53 -6.24 8.47 0.96
C GLN A 53 -6.85 9.47 -0.04
N PRO A 54 -6.40 10.75 -0.10
CA PRO A 54 -6.80 11.67 -1.16
C PRO A 54 -6.52 11.17 -2.57
N ALA A 55 -5.33 10.60 -2.83
CA ALA A 55 -4.99 10.10 -4.16
C ALA A 55 -5.90 8.92 -4.58
N ARG A 56 -6.19 8.00 -3.66
CA ARG A 56 -7.07 6.85 -3.89
C ARG A 56 -8.53 7.26 -4.07
N ALA A 57 -9.01 8.25 -3.32
CA ALA A 57 -10.31 8.86 -3.54
C ALA A 57 -10.41 9.52 -4.93
N SER A 58 -9.34 10.20 -5.39
CA SER A 58 -9.29 10.74 -6.75
C SER A 58 -9.28 9.64 -7.82
N ILE A 59 -8.59 8.52 -7.59
CA ILE A 59 -8.63 7.35 -8.50
C ILE A 59 -10.05 6.78 -8.60
N LEU A 60 -10.74 6.59 -7.47
CA LEU A 60 -12.11 6.04 -7.46
C LEU A 60 -13.13 6.96 -8.13
N THR A 61 -13.07 8.26 -7.82
CA THR A 61 -14.11 9.23 -8.21
C THR A 61 -13.81 9.94 -9.53
N GLY A 62 -12.56 9.95 -9.99
CA GLY A 62 -12.10 10.79 -11.09
C GLY A 62 -12.08 12.29 -10.76
N MET A 63 -12.24 12.67 -9.49
CA MET A 63 -12.31 14.06 -9.04
C MET A 63 -11.01 14.51 -8.36
N LEU A 64 -10.78 15.83 -8.31
CA LEU A 64 -9.67 16.40 -7.54
C LEU A 64 -9.99 16.45 -6.03
N PRO A 65 -8.97 16.47 -5.15
CA PRO A 65 -9.13 16.51 -3.68
C PRO A 65 -10.11 17.56 -3.15
N LEU A 66 -10.08 18.75 -3.73
CA LEU A 66 -10.98 19.84 -3.31
C LEU A 66 -12.42 19.65 -3.76
N THR A 67 -12.67 18.80 -4.76
CA THR A 67 -14.01 18.49 -5.26
C THR A 67 -14.65 17.36 -4.45
N HIS A 68 -13.90 16.30 -4.16
CA HIS A 68 -14.41 15.18 -3.35
C HIS A 68 -14.22 15.36 -1.84
N GLY A 69 -13.56 16.44 -1.40
CA GLY A 69 -13.43 16.85 0.01
C GLY A 69 -12.33 16.15 0.81
N VAL A 70 -11.72 15.09 0.27
CA VAL A 70 -10.66 14.32 0.94
C VAL A 70 -9.30 14.98 0.64
N THR A 71 -8.79 15.77 1.59
CA THR A 71 -7.58 16.60 1.39
C THR A 71 -6.35 16.12 2.16
N ASP A 72 -6.54 15.26 3.15
CA ASP A 72 -5.49 14.65 3.97
C ASP A 72 -5.91 13.21 4.32
N ASN A 73 -4.95 12.39 4.75
CA ASN A 73 -5.26 11.13 5.43
C ASN A 73 -6.05 11.44 6.72
N ARG A 74 -6.96 10.54 7.10
CA ARG A 74 -7.92 10.72 8.20
C ARG A 74 -9.17 11.54 7.86
N ILE A 75 -9.36 11.90 6.59
CA ILE A 75 -10.60 12.51 6.10
C ILE A 75 -11.30 11.47 5.22
N SER A 76 -12.33 10.81 5.75
CA SER A 76 -13.07 9.79 5.00
C SER A 76 -13.72 10.36 3.74
N LEU A 77 -13.68 9.60 2.66
CA LEU A 77 -14.51 9.87 1.48
C LEU A 77 -15.98 9.70 1.84
N ASP A 78 -16.81 10.62 1.38
CA ASP A 78 -18.27 10.48 1.48
C ASP A 78 -18.72 9.22 0.73
N ALA A 79 -19.49 8.37 1.41
CA ALA A 79 -19.88 7.08 0.85
C ALA A 79 -20.79 7.22 -0.38
N GLU A 80 -21.71 8.19 -0.39
CA GLU A 80 -22.58 8.46 -1.55
C GLU A 80 -21.76 8.88 -2.77
N LEU A 81 -20.69 9.67 -2.56
CA LEU A 81 -19.77 10.04 -3.62
C LEU A 81 -18.92 8.84 -4.10
N GLY A 82 -18.46 7.99 -3.17
CA GLY A 82 -17.77 6.74 -3.50
C GLY A 82 -18.64 5.80 -4.35
N GLU A 83 -19.91 5.63 -3.98
CA GLU A 83 -20.94 4.89 -4.73
C GLU A 83 -21.22 5.47 -6.12
N ARG A 84 -20.71 6.66 -6.46
CA ARG A 84 -20.82 7.27 -7.79
C ARG A 84 -19.51 7.21 -8.59
N GLY A 85 -18.48 6.55 -8.05
CA GLY A 85 -17.19 6.36 -8.68
C GLY A 85 -17.22 5.41 -9.88
N TRP A 86 -16.05 5.17 -10.47
CA TRP A 86 -15.94 4.34 -11.69
C TRP A 86 -16.44 2.90 -11.47
N GLY A 87 -16.31 2.37 -10.24
CA GLY A 87 -16.78 1.02 -9.89
C GLY A 87 -18.27 0.87 -10.18
N LYS A 88 -19.09 1.74 -9.58
CA LYS A 88 -20.54 1.67 -9.74
C LYS A 88 -20.96 1.93 -11.19
N VAL A 89 -20.31 2.89 -11.84
CA VAL A 89 -20.57 3.20 -13.25
C VAL A 89 -20.33 1.97 -14.13
N LEU A 90 -19.23 1.23 -13.94
CA LEU A 90 -18.97 0.01 -14.71
C LEU A 90 -19.92 -1.14 -14.32
N SER A 91 -20.21 -1.30 -13.02
CA SER A 91 -21.17 -2.29 -12.51
C SER A 91 -22.56 -2.13 -13.15
N ASP A 92 -23.06 -0.90 -13.23
CA ASP A 92 -24.33 -0.56 -13.89
C ASP A 92 -24.33 -0.86 -15.40
N HIS A 93 -23.15 -0.97 -16.01
CA HIS A 93 -22.97 -1.35 -17.41
C HIS A 93 -22.60 -2.82 -17.57
N GLY A 94 -22.82 -3.65 -16.55
CA GLY A 94 -22.69 -5.10 -16.59
C GLY A 94 -21.25 -5.61 -16.51
N TYR A 95 -20.34 -4.81 -15.95
CA TYR A 95 -19.04 -5.31 -15.49
C TYR A 95 -19.19 -5.89 -14.07
N LEU A 96 -18.46 -6.95 -13.75
CA LEU A 96 -18.17 -7.26 -12.34
C LEU A 96 -17.04 -6.34 -11.87
N THR A 97 -17.26 -5.56 -10.82
CA THR A 97 -16.22 -4.66 -10.29
C THR A 97 -15.70 -5.10 -8.95
N GLY A 98 -14.43 -4.82 -8.67
CA GLY A 98 -13.89 -5.14 -7.36
C GLY A 98 -12.57 -4.50 -7.02
N LEU A 99 -12.16 -4.66 -5.77
CA LEU A 99 -10.87 -4.25 -5.26
C LEU A 99 -10.26 -5.36 -4.40
N ILE A 100 -8.98 -5.63 -4.64
CA ILE A 100 -8.19 -6.64 -3.93
C ILE A 100 -6.97 -5.92 -3.35
N GLY A 101 -6.85 -5.90 -2.02
CA GLY A 101 -5.77 -5.23 -1.31
C GLY A 101 -6.22 -3.95 -0.61
N LYS A 102 -5.39 -2.89 -0.69
CA LYS A 102 -5.58 -1.66 0.09
C LYS A 102 -6.59 -0.72 -0.57
N ALA A 103 -7.68 -0.37 0.11
CA ALA A 103 -8.66 0.61 -0.38
C ALA A 103 -8.30 2.05 0.05
N HIS A 104 -8.19 2.29 1.35
CA HIS A 104 -7.91 3.57 2.02
C HIS A 104 -8.88 4.71 1.65
N PHE A 105 -10.19 4.44 1.59
CA PHE A 105 -11.22 5.47 1.35
C PHE A 105 -11.75 6.05 2.67
N GLY A 106 -11.89 5.20 3.67
CA GLY A 106 -12.25 5.51 5.04
C GLY A 106 -11.01 5.75 5.90
N SER A 107 -11.22 6.53 6.96
CA SER A 107 -10.24 6.70 8.01
C SER A 107 -10.58 5.89 9.24
N ASP A 108 -9.59 5.74 10.13
CA ASP A 108 -9.79 5.37 11.53
C ASP A 108 -9.92 6.66 12.38
N PRO A 109 -11.13 7.25 12.50
CA PRO A 109 -11.39 8.24 13.52
C PRO A 109 -11.54 7.52 14.87
N LYS A 110 -11.10 8.19 15.94
CA LYS A 110 -11.08 7.74 17.34
C LYS A 110 -12.48 7.47 17.96
N ALA A 111 -13.49 7.06 17.20
CA ALA A 111 -14.81 6.78 17.72
C ALA A 111 -15.43 5.65 16.88
N THR A 112 -15.60 4.51 17.54
CA THR A 112 -16.62 3.50 17.21
C THR A 112 -17.90 4.17 16.68
N GLY A 113 -18.53 3.60 15.65
CA GLY A 113 -19.91 3.96 15.29
C GLY A 113 -20.13 4.61 13.92
N TRP A 114 -19.18 4.48 12.98
CA TRP A 114 -19.42 4.87 11.57
C TRP A 114 -19.78 3.69 10.68
N GLY A 115 -19.60 2.45 11.16
CA GLY A 115 -20.01 1.24 10.43
C GLY A 115 -19.22 1.04 9.14
N SER A 116 -17.98 1.50 9.09
CA SER A 116 -17.10 1.35 7.93
C SER A 116 -16.26 0.08 8.04
N PRO A 117 -16.08 -0.68 6.94
CA PRO A 117 -15.13 -1.79 6.92
C PRO A 117 -13.69 -1.30 7.16
N GLU A 118 -13.34 -0.09 6.75
CA GLU A 118 -11.96 0.42 6.89
C GLU A 118 -11.61 0.93 8.30
N SER A 119 -12.44 0.65 9.31
CA SER A 119 -12.16 0.93 10.71
C SER A 119 -11.65 -0.33 11.42
N ARG A 120 -10.52 -0.24 12.13
CA ARG A 120 -9.97 -1.35 12.92
C ARG A 120 -10.95 -1.83 14.00
N TYR A 121 -11.80 -0.93 14.49
CA TYR A 121 -12.78 -1.23 15.52
C TYR A 121 -14.09 -1.75 14.92
N ASP A 122 -14.64 -1.06 13.91
CA ASP A 122 -15.94 -1.42 13.32
C ASP A 122 -15.84 -2.63 12.36
N SER A 123 -14.66 -2.93 11.79
CA SER A 123 -14.43 -4.13 10.95
C SER A 123 -14.79 -5.44 11.66
N ARG A 124 -14.74 -5.48 12.99
CA ARG A 124 -15.18 -6.63 13.81
C ARG A 124 -16.66 -6.94 13.68
N SER A 125 -17.47 -5.97 13.27
CA SER A 125 -18.91 -6.13 13.08
C SER A 125 -19.26 -6.71 11.71
N PHE A 126 -18.30 -6.85 10.79
CA PHE A 126 -18.51 -7.46 9.48
C PHE A 126 -18.34 -8.98 9.53
N PRO A 127 -19.19 -9.76 8.81
CA PRO A 127 -19.04 -11.20 8.68
C PRO A 127 -17.65 -11.62 8.17
N GLU A 128 -17.22 -12.83 8.51
CA GLU A 128 -15.92 -13.35 8.07
C GLU A 128 -15.82 -13.50 6.55
N ASP A 129 -16.96 -13.77 5.93
CA ASP A 129 -17.19 -13.95 4.49
C ASP A 129 -17.73 -12.68 3.81
N TRP A 130 -17.61 -11.51 4.46
CA TRP A 130 -17.99 -10.25 3.83
C TRP A 130 -17.02 -9.91 2.70
N HIS A 131 -17.53 -9.73 1.47
CA HIS A 131 -16.75 -9.36 0.30
C HIS A 131 -17.35 -8.14 -0.43
N GLY A 132 -17.92 -7.19 0.33
CA GLY A 132 -18.61 -6.04 -0.24
C GLY A 132 -20.13 -6.21 -0.32
N PRO A 133 -20.83 -5.33 -1.06
CA PRO A 133 -20.28 -4.20 -1.81
C PRO A 133 -19.70 -3.11 -0.90
N TYR A 134 -18.82 -2.27 -1.45
CA TYR A 134 -18.27 -1.11 -0.74
C TYR A 134 -17.79 -0.02 -1.69
N MET A 135 -18.22 1.23 -1.47
CA MET A 135 -17.79 2.39 -2.25
C MET A 135 -18.00 2.19 -3.77
N GLY A 136 -19.15 1.63 -4.14
CA GLY A 136 -19.53 1.36 -5.53
C GLY A 136 -18.84 0.16 -6.18
N LEU A 137 -18.02 -0.61 -5.46
CA LEU A 137 -17.39 -1.83 -5.96
C LEU A 137 -18.16 -3.06 -5.49
N ASP A 138 -18.40 -4.01 -6.39
CA ASP A 138 -19.23 -5.20 -6.10
C ASP A 138 -18.50 -6.20 -5.20
N HIS A 139 -17.18 -6.36 -5.40
CA HIS A 139 -16.33 -7.34 -4.69
C HIS A 139 -15.16 -6.69 -3.95
N MET A 140 -14.92 -7.11 -2.72
CA MET A 140 -13.83 -6.65 -1.88
C MET A 140 -13.05 -7.84 -1.31
N ASP A 141 -11.73 -7.85 -1.52
CA ASP A 141 -10.77 -8.57 -0.69
C ASP A 141 -9.89 -7.54 -0.01
N LEU A 142 -10.33 -7.09 1.17
CA LEU A 142 -9.78 -5.90 1.79
C LEU A 142 -8.58 -6.25 2.69
N LEU A 143 -7.57 -5.40 2.58
CA LEU A 143 -6.41 -5.34 3.44
C LEU A 143 -6.35 -3.93 4.04
N LEU A 144 -6.39 -3.84 5.37
CA LEU A 144 -6.50 -2.57 6.09
C LEU A 144 -5.14 -2.08 6.57
N ILE A 145 -4.38 -2.95 7.22
CA ILE A 145 -3.10 -2.61 7.83
C ILE A 145 -1.99 -2.89 6.85
N GLY A 146 -1.90 -4.14 6.36
CA GLY A 146 -0.97 -4.58 5.31
C GLY A 146 0.51 -4.58 5.65
N HIS A 147 0.92 -3.64 6.50
CA HIS A 147 2.26 -3.34 6.99
C HIS A 147 2.20 -3.18 8.48
N TRP A 148 2.85 -4.10 9.16
CA TRP A 148 2.79 -4.17 10.61
C TRP A 148 3.92 -3.34 11.20
N HIS A 149 3.58 -2.35 12.03
CA HIS A 149 4.56 -1.55 12.73
C HIS A 149 4.60 -1.97 14.22
N PRO A 150 5.79 -2.09 14.84
CA PRO A 150 5.90 -2.52 16.24
C PRO A 150 5.11 -1.65 17.24
N LEU A 151 4.96 -0.35 16.92
CA LEU A 151 4.20 0.60 17.75
C LEU A 151 2.70 0.66 17.44
N LEU A 152 2.24 0.01 16.36
CA LEU A 152 0.82 -0.08 15.98
C LEU A 152 0.46 -1.54 15.67
N PRO A 153 0.63 -2.47 16.64
CA PRO A 153 0.37 -3.88 16.41
C PRO A 153 -1.10 -4.12 16.04
N CYS A 154 -1.34 -5.14 15.23
CA CYS A 154 -2.69 -5.69 15.08
C CYS A 154 -3.27 -6.09 16.43
N GLU A 155 -4.54 -5.76 16.69
CA GLU A 155 -5.24 -6.24 17.88
C GLU A 155 -5.75 -7.67 17.65
N ARG A 156 -5.46 -8.59 18.59
CA ARG A 156 -6.02 -9.95 18.62
C ARG A 156 -7.31 -9.99 19.46
N PRO A 157 -8.34 -10.78 19.09
CA PRO A 157 -8.57 -11.42 17.78
C PRO A 157 -8.78 -10.36 16.69
N PRO A 158 -8.45 -10.63 15.39
CA PRO A 158 -8.22 -9.57 14.43
C PRO A 158 -9.40 -8.60 14.36
N GLY A 159 -9.15 -7.33 14.74
CA GLY A 159 -9.96 -6.22 14.27
C GLY A 159 -9.56 -5.93 12.84
N GLY A 160 -10.14 -6.64 11.88
CA GLY A 160 -9.72 -6.48 10.49
C GLY A 160 -10.37 -7.43 9.48
N HIS A 161 -9.99 -7.23 8.23
CA HIS A 161 -10.57 -7.81 7.03
C HIS A 161 -9.82 -9.08 6.59
N GLN A 162 -10.03 -9.53 5.36
CA GLN A 162 -9.63 -10.85 4.89
C GLN A 162 -8.14 -11.10 5.04
N PHE A 163 -7.28 -10.11 4.76
CA PHE A 163 -5.84 -10.26 4.95
C PHE A 163 -5.49 -10.45 6.42
N GLU A 164 -5.99 -9.60 7.33
CA GLU A 164 -5.65 -9.69 8.74
C GLU A 164 -6.17 -11.00 9.37
N ARG A 165 -7.37 -11.44 8.98
CA ARG A 165 -7.93 -12.73 9.38
C ARG A 165 -7.09 -13.91 8.87
N TRP A 166 -6.76 -13.91 7.59
CA TRP A 166 -5.88 -14.91 6.99
C TRP A 166 -4.52 -14.95 7.70
N PHE A 167 -3.91 -13.80 7.93
CA PHE A 167 -2.59 -13.69 8.57
C PHE A 167 -2.61 -14.25 9.99
N HIS A 168 -3.63 -13.90 10.79
CA HIS A 168 -3.79 -14.40 12.15
C HIS A 168 -4.24 -15.87 12.25
N GLY A 169 -4.90 -16.40 11.22
CA GLY A 169 -5.40 -17.77 11.18
C GLY A 169 -4.32 -18.84 10.98
N HIS A 170 -3.12 -18.44 10.59
CA HIS A 170 -1.98 -19.35 10.43
C HIS A 170 -1.24 -19.53 11.76
N GLU A 171 -0.88 -20.78 12.09
CA GLU A 171 -0.17 -21.08 13.32
C GLU A 171 1.19 -20.37 13.34
N ASP A 172 1.49 -19.68 14.44
CA ASP A 172 2.76 -19.01 14.73
C ASP A 172 3.13 -17.77 13.88
N THR A 173 2.41 -17.41 12.81
CA THR A 173 2.71 -16.23 11.95
C THR A 173 2.94 -14.96 12.75
N TRP A 174 2.02 -14.63 13.64
CA TRP A 174 2.10 -13.44 14.47
C TRP A 174 3.26 -13.49 15.46
N ASN A 175 3.55 -14.66 16.04
CA ASN A 175 4.67 -14.77 16.96
C ASN A 175 5.98 -14.61 16.19
N ARG A 176 6.08 -15.18 14.99
CA ARG A 176 7.23 -15.01 14.10
C ARG A 176 7.38 -13.57 13.67
N TRP A 177 6.31 -12.92 13.22
CA TRP A 177 6.31 -11.50 12.89
C TRP A 177 6.70 -10.64 14.10
N ALA A 178 6.10 -10.88 15.27
CA ALA A 178 6.40 -10.12 16.47
C ALA A 178 7.83 -10.37 16.98
N THR A 179 8.37 -11.57 16.75
CA THR A 179 9.77 -11.91 17.03
C THR A 179 10.65 -11.19 16.03
N ASP A 180 10.44 -11.36 14.73
CA ASP A 180 11.11 -10.66 13.63
C ASP A 180 11.11 -9.13 13.81
N SER A 181 9.99 -8.54 14.19
CA SER A 181 9.88 -7.11 14.50
C SER A 181 10.67 -6.64 15.73
N ARG A 182 11.05 -7.58 16.61
CA ARG A 182 11.80 -7.33 17.86
C ARG A 182 13.24 -7.84 17.82
N THR A 183 13.53 -8.84 16.99
CA THR A 183 14.77 -9.62 16.92
C THR A 183 15.33 -9.69 15.52
N GLY A 184 14.62 -9.19 14.50
CA GLY A 184 15.06 -9.15 13.10
C GLY A 184 16.52 -8.81 13.11
N LYS A 185 17.32 -9.68 12.48
CA LYS A 185 18.72 -10.15 12.73
C LYS A 185 19.80 -9.15 13.14
N ASP A 186 19.41 -8.23 13.99
CA ASP A 186 19.85 -6.86 14.04
C ASP A 186 19.44 -6.31 15.42
N ALA A 187 19.19 -7.13 16.44
CA ALA A 187 19.14 -6.63 17.82
C ALA A 187 20.50 -6.06 18.31
N GLN A 188 21.53 -6.07 17.45
CA GLN A 188 22.77 -5.27 17.55
C GLN A 188 22.98 -4.31 16.35
N TYR A 189 22.03 -4.26 15.41
CA TYR A 189 22.01 -3.48 14.18
C TYR A 189 20.56 -3.15 13.78
N GLY A 190 19.66 -2.71 14.67
CA GLY A 190 18.28 -2.42 14.26
C GLY A 190 18.42 -1.44 13.12
N THR A 191 18.07 -1.85 11.88
CA THR A 191 18.94 -1.49 10.74
C THR A 191 19.35 -0.04 10.81
N VAL A 192 20.62 0.23 10.51
CA VAL A 192 21.21 1.56 10.56
C VAL A 192 20.20 2.61 10.01
N ALA A 193 19.33 2.27 9.05
CA ALA A 193 18.27 3.10 8.46
C ALA A 193 16.87 3.04 9.13
N ALA A 194 16.18 4.18 9.18
CA ALA A 194 14.84 4.30 9.76
C ALA A 194 13.77 3.43 9.06
N GLN A 195 12.92 2.76 9.87
CA GLN A 195 11.75 1.98 9.40
C GLN A 195 12.08 0.92 8.34
N THR A 196 13.29 0.34 8.39
CA THR A 196 13.75 -0.67 7.43
C THR A 196 14.13 -1.95 8.16
N TRP A 197 13.70 -3.10 7.64
CA TRP A 197 13.99 -4.43 8.19
C TRP A 197 13.98 -5.48 7.08
N SER A 198 14.84 -6.48 7.21
CA SER A 198 14.78 -7.68 6.38
C SER A 198 13.95 -8.72 7.12
N SER A 199 12.72 -8.97 6.66
CA SER A 199 11.77 -9.80 7.40
C SER A 199 12.22 -11.27 7.41
N ASP A 200 12.20 -11.88 8.59
CA ASP A 200 12.27 -13.32 8.79
C ASP A 200 10.93 -14.03 8.48
N LEU A 201 9.84 -13.30 8.21
CA LEU A 201 8.63 -13.89 7.65
C LEU A 201 8.89 -14.44 6.23
N PRO A 202 8.42 -15.66 5.92
CA PRO A 202 8.54 -16.22 4.59
C PRO A 202 7.67 -15.44 3.60
N PRO A 203 8.07 -15.26 2.32
CA PRO A 203 7.33 -14.47 1.33
C PRO A 203 5.85 -14.82 1.19
N GLU A 204 5.48 -16.08 1.41
CA GLU A 204 4.11 -16.58 1.33
C GLU A 204 3.18 -15.93 2.36
N TRP A 205 3.74 -15.36 3.43
CA TRP A 205 2.98 -14.73 4.53
C TRP A 205 2.89 -13.21 4.42
N HIS A 206 3.43 -12.63 3.35
CA HIS A 206 3.41 -11.20 3.08
C HIS A 206 2.14 -10.76 2.35
N SER A 207 1.76 -9.50 2.57
CA SER A 207 0.62 -8.87 1.90
C SER A 207 0.76 -8.87 0.38
N THR A 208 1.98 -8.68 -0.16
CA THR A 208 2.24 -8.79 -1.60
C THR A 208 1.87 -10.17 -2.16
N THR A 209 2.23 -11.27 -1.50
CA THR A 209 1.79 -12.61 -1.96
C THR A 209 0.28 -12.74 -1.85
N TRP A 210 -0.30 -12.35 -0.72
CA TRP A 210 -1.74 -12.48 -0.50
C TRP A 210 -2.58 -11.71 -1.55
N VAL A 211 -2.22 -10.46 -1.85
CA VAL A 211 -2.89 -9.66 -2.90
C VAL A 211 -2.75 -10.33 -4.27
N THR A 212 -1.56 -10.87 -4.57
CA THR A 212 -1.30 -11.60 -5.82
C THR A 212 -2.19 -12.84 -5.93
N ASP A 213 -2.23 -13.66 -4.87
CA ASP A 213 -2.98 -14.91 -4.84
C ASP A 213 -4.48 -14.63 -4.99
N LYS A 214 -5.01 -13.64 -4.27
CA LYS A 214 -6.41 -13.21 -4.38
C LYS A 214 -6.75 -12.68 -5.78
N ALA A 215 -5.85 -11.94 -6.41
CA ALA A 215 -6.03 -11.52 -7.80
C ALA A 215 -6.09 -12.72 -8.76
N GLN A 216 -5.20 -13.71 -8.61
CA GLN A 216 -5.25 -14.94 -9.43
C GLN A 216 -6.53 -15.75 -9.17
N GLU A 217 -6.99 -15.85 -7.93
CA GLU A 217 -8.26 -16.49 -7.56
C GLU A 217 -9.45 -15.80 -8.23
N PHE A 218 -9.50 -14.47 -8.20
CA PHE A 218 -10.52 -13.69 -8.89
C PHE A 218 -10.49 -13.94 -10.41
N LEU A 219 -9.31 -13.89 -11.02
CA LEU A 219 -9.16 -14.09 -12.47
C LEU A 219 -9.59 -15.49 -12.91
N ARG A 220 -9.25 -16.53 -12.14
CA ARG A 220 -9.63 -17.92 -12.45
C ARG A 220 -11.12 -18.20 -12.23
N SER A 221 -11.77 -17.45 -11.32
CA SER A 221 -13.20 -17.61 -11.02
C SER A 221 -14.09 -16.70 -11.86
N ALA A 222 -13.53 -15.77 -12.64
CA ALA A 222 -14.29 -14.86 -13.48
C ALA A 222 -15.12 -15.61 -14.55
N ASP A 223 -16.41 -15.27 -14.67
CA ASP A 223 -17.29 -15.80 -15.71
C ASP A 223 -16.83 -15.32 -17.10
N PRO A 224 -16.49 -16.22 -18.05
CA PRO A 224 -16.13 -15.84 -19.41
C PRO A 224 -17.18 -15.00 -20.17
N GLY A 225 -18.44 -15.04 -19.74
CA GLY A 225 -19.56 -14.29 -20.30
C GLY A 225 -19.73 -12.87 -19.74
N GLN A 226 -19.10 -12.55 -18.61
CA GLN A 226 -19.22 -11.26 -17.93
C GLN A 226 -17.87 -10.53 -17.93
N PRO A 227 -17.77 -9.30 -18.47
CA PRO A 227 -16.52 -8.55 -18.36
C PRO A 227 -16.30 -8.11 -16.91
N PHE A 228 -15.05 -7.91 -16.49
CA PHE A 228 -14.75 -7.40 -15.16
C PHE A 228 -13.83 -6.18 -15.18
N CYS A 229 -13.84 -5.40 -14.10
CA CYS A 229 -12.89 -4.33 -13.82
C CYS A 229 -12.44 -4.43 -12.36
N THR A 230 -11.21 -4.90 -12.14
CA THR A 230 -10.69 -5.17 -10.79
C THR A 230 -9.48 -4.33 -10.47
N TRP A 231 -9.52 -3.66 -9.33
CA TRP A 231 -8.42 -2.88 -8.78
C TRP A 231 -7.54 -3.76 -7.87
N VAL A 232 -6.39 -4.20 -8.37
CA VAL A 232 -5.36 -4.91 -7.60
C VAL A 232 -4.44 -3.87 -6.96
N SER A 233 -4.53 -3.73 -5.64
CA SER A 233 -3.97 -2.62 -4.89
C SER A 233 -2.97 -3.10 -3.83
N TYR A 234 -1.70 -3.19 -4.24
CA TYR A 234 -0.60 -3.53 -3.37
C TYR A 234 -0.36 -2.41 -2.34
N PRO A 235 -0.24 -2.74 -1.03
CA PRO A 235 0.20 -1.78 -0.02
C PRO A 235 1.71 -1.54 -0.10
N ASP A 236 2.49 -2.49 -0.61
CA ASP A 236 3.92 -2.34 -0.89
C ASP A 236 4.18 -1.39 -2.09
N PRO A 237 5.35 -0.76 -2.19
CA PRO A 237 6.49 -0.78 -1.25
C PRO A 237 6.44 0.32 -0.17
N HIS A 238 5.25 0.64 0.35
CA HIS A 238 5.08 1.62 1.44
C HIS A 238 5.81 1.17 2.72
N HIS A 239 6.24 2.15 3.52
CA HIS A 239 6.93 1.88 4.78
C HIS A 239 6.00 1.25 5.85
N PRO A 240 6.51 0.56 6.87
CA PRO A 240 7.90 0.17 7.07
C PRO A 240 8.41 -0.77 5.96
N PHE A 241 9.66 -0.60 5.57
CA PHE A 241 10.27 -1.38 4.50
C PHE A 241 10.64 -2.76 5.05
N ASP A 242 9.74 -3.73 4.89
CA ASP A 242 9.77 -5.07 5.48
C ASP A 242 9.97 -6.16 4.42
N CYS A 243 11.06 -6.07 3.67
CA CYS A 243 11.29 -7.00 2.56
C CYS A 243 11.72 -8.40 3.06
N PRO A 244 11.08 -9.49 2.62
CA PRO A 244 11.53 -10.85 2.92
C PRO A 244 12.66 -11.31 2.00
N ALA A 245 13.42 -12.31 2.44
CA ALA A 245 14.33 -13.06 1.55
C ALA A 245 13.51 -13.89 0.53
N PRO A 246 14.03 -14.13 -0.70
CA PRO A 246 15.33 -13.71 -1.20
C PRO A 246 15.35 -12.25 -1.69
N TRP A 247 14.20 -11.57 -1.72
CA TRP A 247 14.06 -10.24 -2.31
C TRP A 247 14.89 -9.18 -1.59
N SER A 248 14.98 -9.24 -0.26
CA SER A 248 15.82 -8.33 0.55
C SER A 248 17.31 -8.50 0.32
N GLU A 249 17.74 -9.62 -0.27
CA GLU A 249 19.15 -9.96 -0.54
C GLU A 249 19.52 -9.74 -2.02
N MET A 250 18.58 -9.31 -2.86
CA MET A 250 18.81 -9.16 -4.31
C MET A 250 19.73 -8.01 -4.71
N TYR A 251 19.85 -7.00 -3.84
CA TYR A 251 20.52 -5.74 -4.13
C TYR A 251 21.60 -5.48 -3.09
N ASP A 252 22.83 -5.29 -3.56
CA ASP A 252 23.93 -4.83 -2.73
C ASP A 252 23.75 -3.32 -2.45
N PRO A 253 23.62 -2.89 -1.17
CA PRO A 253 23.55 -1.47 -0.83
C PRO A 253 24.71 -0.64 -1.39
N ALA A 254 25.90 -1.21 -1.57
CA ALA A 254 27.03 -0.48 -2.17
C ALA A 254 26.84 -0.19 -3.68
N ALA A 255 25.89 -0.84 -4.33
CA ALA A 255 25.63 -0.77 -5.77
C ALA A 255 24.27 -0.16 -6.13
N VAL A 256 23.48 0.31 -5.15
CA VAL A 256 22.21 1.00 -5.41
C VAL A 256 22.40 2.50 -5.62
N ASP A 257 21.57 3.07 -6.49
CA ASP A 257 21.57 4.49 -6.76
C ASP A 257 20.75 5.26 -5.71
N ILE A 258 21.40 5.82 -4.69
CA ILE A 258 20.73 6.78 -3.80
C ILE A 258 20.50 8.12 -4.53
N SER A 259 19.45 8.86 -4.15
CA SER A 259 19.18 10.16 -4.78
C SER A 259 20.32 11.14 -4.48
N PRO A 260 20.88 11.86 -5.48
CA PRO A 260 21.96 12.82 -5.24
C PRO A 260 21.49 14.07 -4.48
N THR A 261 20.19 14.29 -4.38
CA THR A 261 19.57 15.41 -3.65
C THR A 261 18.87 14.94 -2.37
N HIS A 262 19.51 14.05 -1.61
CA HIS A 262 18.99 13.49 -0.36
C HIS A 262 19.26 14.36 0.87
N ARG A 263 20.18 15.32 0.78
CA ARG A 263 20.49 16.24 1.88
C ARG A 263 19.37 17.25 2.07
N ARG A 264 18.87 17.34 3.30
CA ARG A 264 17.81 18.29 3.67
C ARG A 264 18.34 19.72 3.57
N ASP A 265 17.73 20.50 2.67
CA ASP A 265 17.95 21.94 2.54
C ASP A 265 16.58 22.63 2.62
N LEU A 266 16.31 23.29 3.75
CA LEU A 266 15.05 24.00 4.00
C LEU A 266 15.12 25.47 3.59
N ASP A 267 16.31 26.04 3.42
CA ASP A 267 16.48 27.45 3.07
C ASP A 267 16.14 27.71 1.60
N ARG A 268 16.24 26.66 0.77
CA ARG A 268 15.79 26.65 -0.63
C ARG A 268 14.33 26.24 -0.81
N ARG A 269 13.56 26.10 0.28
CA ARG A 269 12.17 25.63 0.23
C ARG A 269 11.22 26.72 0.76
N PRO A 270 9.95 26.71 0.35
CA PRO A 270 8.96 27.57 0.98
C PRO A 270 8.89 27.36 2.50
N TRP A 271 8.69 28.45 3.24
CA TRP A 271 8.76 28.48 4.71
C TRP A 271 7.91 27.40 5.40
N TRP A 272 6.79 27.00 4.81
CA TRP A 272 5.90 26.00 5.40
C TRP A 272 6.51 24.59 5.47
N HIS A 273 7.55 24.27 4.70
CA HIS A 273 8.28 23.01 4.84
C HIS A 273 9.01 22.95 6.18
N ARG A 274 9.66 24.05 6.55
CA ARG A 274 10.28 24.21 7.86
C ARG A 274 9.23 24.13 8.97
N ALA A 275 8.14 24.87 8.80
CA ALA A 275 7.02 24.85 9.74
C ALA A 275 6.44 23.44 9.95
N ALA A 276 6.24 22.65 8.89
CA ALA A 276 5.71 21.30 8.98
C ALA A 276 6.63 20.34 9.76
N LEU A 277 7.96 20.51 9.64
CA LEU A 277 8.94 19.66 10.33
C LEU A 277 9.18 20.10 11.78
N GLU A 278 9.17 21.41 12.05
CA GLU A 278 9.59 21.98 13.34
C GLU A 278 8.40 22.23 14.28
N ASN A 279 7.21 22.57 13.76
CA ASN A 279 6.04 22.88 14.59
C ASN A 279 5.48 21.66 15.31
N ARG A 280 5.24 21.83 16.62
CA ARG A 280 4.55 20.82 17.43
C ARG A 280 3.14 20.57 16.86
N PRO A 281 2.77 19.31 16.54
CA PRO A 281 1.41 18.96 16.16
C PRO A 281 0.42 19.42 17.24
N ARG A 282 -0.84 19.67 16.86
CA ARG A 282 -1.91 20.00 17.80
C ARG A 282 -3.00 18.95 17.69
N GLU A 283 -2.93 17.93 18.53
CA GLU A 283 -3.89 16.84 18.62
C GLU A 283 -4.52 16.79 20.00
N GLU A 284 -5.84 16.58 20.05
CA GLU A 284 -6.56 16.49 21.31
C GLU A 284 -6.31 15.17 22.05
N ASN A 285 -6.11 14.05 21.34
CA ASN A 285 -5.79 12.79 22.01
C ASN A 285 -4.27 12.61 22.20
N PRO A 286 -3.81 12.34 23.45
CA PRO A 286 -2.39 12.26 23.79
C PRO A 286 -1.60 11.18 23.06
N GLN A 287 -2.22 10.05 22.72
CA GLN A 287 -1.55 8.95 22.02
C GLN A 287 -1.21 9.34 20.57
N VAL A 288 -2.15 10.01 19.88
CA VAL A 288 -1.89 10.50 18.52
C VAL A 288 -0.99 11.73 18.52
N GLN A 289 -1.06 12.58 19.54
CA GLN A 289 -0.08 13.65 19.75
C GLN A 289 1.34 13.06 19.81
N LYS A 290 1.54 12.07 20.69
CA LYS A 290 2.84 11.39 20.86
C LYS A 290 3.28 10.71 19.56
N LEU A 291 2.38 9.98 18.90
CA LEU A 291 2.66 9.35 17.61
C LEU A 291 3.09 10.38 16.56
N ARG A 292 2.38 11.51 16.41
CA ARG A 292 2.75 12.55 15.43
C ARG A 292 4.06 13.26 15.77
N GLU A 293 4.39 13.40 17.05
CA GLU A 293 5.66 13.96 17.50
C GLU A 293 6.85 13.03 17.24
N GLU A 294 6.67 11.72 17.42
CA GLU A 294 7.75 10.73 17.38
C GLU A 294 7.87 10.01 16.02
N TYR A 295 6.74 9.58 15.43
CA TYR A 295 6.71 8.75 14.23
C TYR A 295 6.96 9.55 12.94
N SER A 296 6.40 10.76 12.83
CA SER A 296 6.45 11.56 11.60
C SER A 296 7.76 12.35 11.42
N ARG A 297 8.69 12.28 12.39
CA ARG A 297 9.91 13.10 12.43
C ARG A 297 11.17 12.27 12.35
N ILE A 298 11.31 11.53 11.26
CA ILE A 298 12.52 10.75 10.96
C ILE A 298 13.71 11.71 10.81
N LEU A 299 14.78 11.46 11.57
CA LEU A 299 16.03 12.21 11.48
C LEU A 299 16.69 11.99 10.10
N PRO A 300 17.48 12.96 9.60
CA PRO A 300 18.26 12.75 8.40
C PRO A 300 19.08 11.47 8.47
N GLN A 301 19.00 10.67 7.42
CA GLN A 301 19.72 9.41 7.30
C GLN A 301 21.09 9.64 6.62
N THR A 302 22.11 8.86 6.98
CA THR A 302 23.42 8.84 6.31
C THR A 302 23.30 8.17 4.94
N ASP A 303 24.34 8.32 4.12
CA ASP A 303 24.39 7.73 2.78
C ASP A 303 24.28 6.19 2.85
N ASP A 304 24.98 5.54 3.80
CA ASP A 304 24.89 4.08 4.03
C ASP A 304 23.49 3.64 4.47
N GLN A 305 22.82 4.45 5.31
CA GLN A 305 21.45 4.19 5.75
C GLN A 305 20.47 4.28 4.57
N LEU A 306 20.60 5.32 3.75
CA LEU A 306 19.78 5.49 2.56
C LEU A 306 20.02 4.39 1.53
N ALA A 307 21.27 3.93 1.41
CA ALA A 307 21.62 2.82 0.54
C ALA A 307 20.96 1.51 1.00
N ALA A 308 21.05 1.18 2.29
CA ALA A 308 20.38 0.01 2.86
C ALA A 308 18.84 0.07 2.69
N MET A 309 18.24 1.22 2.97
CA MET A 309 16.82 1.47 2.75
C MET A 309 16.43 1.33 1.28
N THR A 310 17.23 1.87 0.36
CA THR A 310 16.97 1.80 -1.09
C THR A 310 17.06 0.37 -1.59
N ALA A 311 18.05 -0.42 -1.14
CA ALA A 311 18.18 -1.83 -1.49
C ALA A 311 16.97 -2.66 -1.03
N ASN A 312 16.50 -2.46 0.20
CA ASN A 312 15.32 -3.14 0.73
C ASN A 312 14.05 -2.73 -0.05
N TYR A 313 13.86 -1.43 -0.30
CA TYR A 313 12.77 -0.89 -1.11
C TYR A 313 12.78 -1.44 -2.56
N TYR A 314 13.95 -1.60 -3.18
CA TYR A 314 14.09 -2.26 -4.49
C TYR A 314 13.70 -3.74 -4.43
N GLY A 315 14.05 -4.44 -3.35
CA GLY A 315 13.61 -5.81 -3.07
C GLY A 315 12.09 -5.92 -3.05
N MET A 316 11.40 -5.03 -2.32
CA MET A 316 9.94 -4.99 -2.25
C MET A 316 9.31 -4.77 -3.63
N ILE A 317 9.86 -3.85 -4.44
CA ILE A 317 9.37 -3.62 -5.80
C ILE A 317 9.56 -4.86 -6.68
N SER A 318 10.72 -5.53 -6.61
CA SER A 318 10.93 -6.78 -7.36
C SER A 318 9.98 -7.90 -6.93
N PHE A 319 9.61 -7.92 -5.64
CA PHE A 319 8.61 -8.85 -5.14
C PHE A 319 7.22 -8.57 -5.71
N ILE A 320 6.81 -7.29 -5.78
CA ILE A 320 5.59 -6.87 -6.46
C ILE A 320 5.66 -7.23 -7.96
N ASP A 321 6.77 -6.95 -8.63
CA ASP A 321 6.98 -7.28 -10.05
C ASP A 321 6.78 -8.77 -10.31
N HIS A 322 7.31 -9.62 -9.44
CA HIS A 322 7.08 -11.06 -9.49
C HIS A 322 5.60 -11.42 -9.34
N GLY A 323 4.90 -10.79 -8.38
CA GLY A 323 3.46 -10.94 -8.21
C GLY A 323 2.67 -10.53 -9.46
N ILE A 324 3.05 -9.40 -10.08
CA ILE A 324 2.45 -8.94 -11.34
C ILE A 324 2.69 -9.95 -12.46
N GLY A 325 3.90 -10.51 -12.58
CA GLY A 325 4.19 -11.59 -13.53
C GLY A 325 3.24 -12.77 -13.37
N ARG A 326 3.03 -13.23 -12.13
CA ARG A 326 2.08 -14.31 -11.80
C ARG A 326 0.64 -13.97 -12.22
N ILE A 327 0.19 -12.74 -11.97
CA ILE A 327 -1.16 -12.27 -12.37
C ILE A 327 -1.30 -12.29 -13.89
N LEU A 328 -0.32 -11.75 -14.61
CA LEU A 328 -0.37 -11.65 -16.08
C LEU A 328 -0.35 -13.02 -16.77
N ASP A 329 0.24 -14.03 -16.13
CA ASP A 329 0.34 -15.39 -16.66
C ASP A 329 -0.86 -16.29 -16.23
N THR A 330 -1.92 -15.71 -15.64
CA THR A 330 -3.15 -16.40 -15.21
C THR A 330 -4.21 -16.45 -16.30
#